data_AF-A0A941LP27-F1
#
_entry.id   AF-A0A941LP27-F1
#
_cell.length_a   1.000
_cell.length_b   1.000
_cell.length_c   1.000
_cell.angle_alpha   90.00
_cell.angle_beta   90.00
_cell.angle_gamma   90.00
#
_symmetry.space_group_name_H-M   'P 1'
#
loop_
_entity.id
_entity.type
_entity.pdbx_description
1 polymer ?
#
loop_
_entity_poly.entity_id
_entity_poly.type
_entity_poly.pdbx_seq_one_letter_code
_entity_poly.pdbx_strand_id
1 'polypeptide(L)' 'MKILLDSSGWIEFFRDGPRANRYAAYLTSRYRLITPTIVLYEVYKKIKRERGEERPCSLPDVSTRLM' A
#
# COMPACT_ATOMS: atom_id res chain seq x y z
N MET A 1 9.97 14.73 -11.38
CA MET A 1 10.02 13.26 -11.46
C MET A 1 8.71 12.70 -10.91
N LYS A 2 8.04 11.79 -11.63
CA LYS A 2 6.87 11.05 -11.13
C LYS A 2 7.31 9.63 -10.76
N ILE A 3 6.75 9.06 -9.70
CA ILE A 3 7.10 7.74 -9.17
C ILE A 3 5.92 6.82 -9.42
N LEU A 4 6.17 5.71 -10.11
CA LEU A 4 5.19 4.65 -10.31
C LEU A 4 5.40 3.58 -9.24
N LEU A 5 4.35 3.25 -8.49
CA LEU A 5 4.39 2.18 -7.49
C LEU A 5 3.64 0.95 -8.00
N ASP A 6 4.25 -0.22 -7.85
CA ASP A 6 3.70 -1.51 -8.21
C ASP A 6 3.01 -2.19 -7.01
N SER A 7 2.47 -3.39 -7.22
CA SER A 7 1.77 -4.14 -6.18
C SER A 7 2.72 -4.62 -5.09
N SER A 8 3.97 -4.94 -5.41
CA SER A 8 4.95 -5.38 -4.40
C SER A 8 5.29 -4.29 -3.39
N GLY A 9 5.49 -3.04 -3.85
CA GLY A 9 5.75 -1.91 -2.96
C GLY A 9 4.59 -1.62 -2.00
N TRP A 10 3.35 -1.66 -2.51
CA TRP A 10 2.16 -1.51 -1.68
C TRP A 10 1.99 -2.65 -0.67
N ILE A 11 2.17 -3.91 -1.07
CA ILE A 11 2.05 -5.07 -0.17
C ILE A 11 3.11 -5.01 0.93
N GLU A 12 4.36 -4.72 0.59
CA GLU A 12 5.46 -4.59 1.55
C GLU A 12 5.17 -3.49 2.58
N PHE A 13 4.64 -2.35 2.12
CA PHE A 13 4.16 -1.28 2.99
C PHE A 13 3.05 -1.80 3.91
N PHE A 14 1.94 -2.32 3.37
CA PHE A 14 0.79 -2.76 4.17
C PHE A 14 1.06 -3.91 5.15
N ARG A 15 2.14 -4.68 4.94
CA ARG A 15 2.54 -5.79 5.81
C ARG A 15 3.59 -5.44 6.87
N ASP A 16 4.05 -4.19 6.94
CA ASP A 16 5.17 -3.83 7.83
C ASP A 16 6.42 -4.67 7.53
N GLY A 17 6.68 -4.94 6.24
CA GLY A 17 7.84 -5.68 5.81
C GLY A 17 9.17 -4.92 6.05
N PRO A 18 10.33 -5.59 5.93
CA PRO A 18 11.65 -4.99 6.18
C PRO A 18 11.93 -3.71 5.38
N ARG A 19 11.28 -3.54 4.21
CA ARG A 19 11.43 -2.37 3.34
C ARG A 19 10.28 -1.37 3.46
N ALA A 20 9.31 -1.59 4.35
CA ALA A 20 8.12 -0.72 4.48
C ALA A 20 8.49 0.75 4.70
N ASN A 21 9.47 1.05 5.55
CA ASN A 21 9.93 2.43 5.79
C ASN A 21 10.56 3.07 4.55
N ARG A 22 11.24 2.30 3.71
CA ARG A 22 11.78 2.81 2.45
C ARG A 22 10.67 3.15 1.48
N TYR A 23 9.62 2.33 1.41
CA TYR A 23 8.45 2.60 0.57
C TYR A 23 7.62 3.77 1.10
N ALA A 24 7.48 3.91 2.42
CA ALA A 24 6.75 5.00 3.07
C ALA A 24 7.25 6.39 2.63
N ALA A 25 8.57 6.58 2.52
CA ALA A 25 9.17 7.83 2.06
C ALA A 25 8.70 8.27 0.66
N TYR A 26 8.38 7.32 -0.22
CA TYR A 26 7.85 7.61 -1.55
C TYR A 26 6.34 7.88 -1.53
N LEU A 27 5.61 7.35 -0.54
CA LEU A 27 4.17 7.52 -0.38
C LEU A 27 3.78 8.88 0.22
N THR A 28 4.67 9.53 0.98
CA THR A 28 4.43 10.88 1.57
C THR A 28 4.17 11.94 0.50
N SER A 29 4.71 11.77 -0.71
CA SER A 29 4.62 12.76 -1.79
C SER A 29 3.43 12.52 -2.73
N ARG A 30 2.21 12.79 -2.25
CA ARG A 30 0.93 12.53 -2.95
C ARG A 30 0.90 12.99 -4.42
N TYR A 31 1.41 14.20 -4.73
CA TYR A 31 1.39 14.75 -6.10
C TYR A 31 2.41 14.13 -7.06
N ARG A 32 3.34 13.29 -6.56
CA ARG A 32 4.36 12.62 -7.38
C ARG A 32 4.10 11.13 -7.54
N LEU A 33 3.20 10.56 -6.74
CA LEU A 33 2.88 9.14 -6.74
C LEU A 33 1.82 8.83 -7.81
N ILE A 34 2.14 7.89 -8.69
CA ILE A 34 1.21 7.28 -9.62
C ILE A 34 1.08 5.81 -9.25
N THR A 35 -0.16 5.32 -9.17
CA THR A 35 -0.44 3.89 -9.05
C THR A 35 -1.54 3.55 -10.04
N PRO A 36 -1.30 2.60 -10.97
CA PRO A 36 -2.35 2.12 -11.87
C PRO A 36 -3.50 1.48 -11.08
N THR A 37 -4.73 1.65 -11.56
CA THR A 37 -5.92 1.09 -10.88
C THR A 37 -5.87 -0.43 -10.72
N ILE A 38 -5.26 -1.14 -11.70
CA ILE A 38 -5.08 -2.60 -11.62
C ILE A 38 -4.18 -3.02 -10.45
N VAL A 39 -3.15 -2.22 -10.14
CA VAL A 39 -2.25 -2.47 -9.01
C VAL A 39 -3.00 -2.38 -7.69
N LEU A 40 -3.87 -1.37 -7.54
CA LEU A 40 -4.71 -1.24 -6.34
C LEU A 40 -5.63 -2.47 -6.16
N TYR A 41 -6.19 -2.98 -7.25
CA TYR A 41 -7.03 -4.18 -7.21
C TYR A 41 -6.26 -5.44 -6.77
N GLU A 42 -5.06 -5.64 -7.31
CA GLU A 42 -4.18 -6.76 -6.90
C GLU A 42 -3.83 -6.70 -5.41
N VAL A 43 -3.42 -5.52 -4.94
CA VAL A 43 -3.06 -5.27 -3.55
C VAL A 43 -4.25 -5.55 -2.63
N TYR A 44 -5.42 -4.99 -2.96
CA TYR A 44 -6.65 -5.23 -2.20
C TYR A 44 -6.98 -6.72 -2.11
N LYS A 45 -7.00 -7.43 -3.25
CA LYS A 45 -7.31 -8.87 -3.29
C LYS A 45 -6.31 -9.69 -2.48
N LYS A 46 -5.03 -9.34 -2.56
CA LYS A 46 -3.94 -10.01 -1.84
C LYS A 46 -4.06 -9.84 -0.33
N ILE A 47 -4.25 -8.60 0.13
CA ILE A 47 -4.43 -8.29 1.56
C ILE A 47 -5.70 -8.95 2.11
N LYS A 48 -6.81 -8.88 1.36
CA LYS A 48 -8.08 -9.51 1.74
C LYS A 48 -7.92 -11.03 1.92
N ARG A 49 -7.23 -11.70 1.00
CA ARG A 49 -6.98 -13.15 1.09
C ARG A 49 -6.14 -13.53 2.31
N GLU A 50 -5.18 -12.70 2.69
CA GLU A 50 -4.23 -13.03 3.76
C GLU A 50 -4.73 -12.73 5.17
N ARG A 51 -5.70 -11.82 5.30
CA ARG A 51 -6.30 -11.49 6.59
C ARG A 51 -7.51 -12.36 6.96
N GLY A 52 -7.96 -13.25 6.06
CA GLY A 52 -9.19 -14.04 6.25
C GLY A 52 -10.46 -13.19 6.23
N GLU A 53 -11.63 -13.81 6.15
CA GLU A 53 -12.93 -13.11 6.13
C GLU A 53 -13.31 -12.41 7.45
N GLU A 54 -12.52 -12.58 8.51
CA GLU A 54 -12.99 -12.36 9.89
C GLU A 54 -12.74 -10.96 10.47
N ARG A 55 -12.34 -9.98 9.66
CA ARG A 55 -12.25 -8.57 10.13
C ARG A 55 -12.82 -7.62 9.08
N PRO A 56 -13.84 -6.80 9.42
CA PRO A 56 -14.25 -5.67 8.60
C PRO A 56 -13.01 -4.85 8.27
N CYS A 57 -12.80 -4.62 6.99
CA CYS A 57 -11.58 -4.09 6.42
C CYS A 57 -11.41 -2.62 6.80
N SER A 58 -10.93 -2.32 8.00
CA SER A 58 -10.13 -1.12 8.21
C SER A 58 -8.74 -1.43 7.68
N LEU A 59 -8.55 -1.24 6.36
CA LEU A 59 -7.20 -0.95 5.89
C LEU A 59 -6.72 0.23 6.73
N PRO A 60 -5.52 0.18 7.34
CA PRO A 60 -4.96 1.38 7.92
C PRO A 60 -4.96 2.41 6.79
N ASP A 61 -5.71 3.49 6.99
CA ASP A 61 -5.77 4.55 6.01
C ASP A 61 -4.33 4.99 5.76
N VAL A 62 -3.98 5.20 4.49
CA VAL A 62 -2.61 5.57 4.12
C VAL A 62 -2.21 6.86 4.84
N SER A 63 -3.17 7.72 5.20
CA SER A 63 -2.96 8.89 6.04
C SER A 63 -2.71 8.56 7.52
N THR A 64 -3.30 7.51 8.09
CA THR A 64 -3.04 7.09 9.49
C THR A 64 -1.62 6.57 9.67
N ARG A 65 -1.03 5.97 8.62
CA ARG A 65 0.31 5.35 8.69
C ARG A 65 1.46 6.25 8.22
N LEU A 66 1.13 7.35 7.53
CA LEU A 66 2.10 8.37 7.10
C LEU A 66 2.11 9.61 8.02
N MET A 67 1.33 9.61 9.10
CA MET A 67 1.37 10.60 10.18
C MET A 67 2.38 10.21 11.26
#